data_AF-A0A8T7IAT6-F1
#
_entry.id   AF-A0A8T7IAT6-F1
#
_cell.length_a   1.000
_cell.length_b   1.000
_cell.length_c   1.000
_cell.angle_alpha   90.00
_cell.angle_beta   90.00
_cell.angle_gamma   90.00
#
_symmetry.space_group_name_H-M   'P 1'
#
loop_
_entity.id
_entity.type
_entity.pdbx_description
1 polymer ?
#
loop_
_entity_poly.entity_id
_entity_poly.type
_entity_poly.pdbx_seq_one_letter_code
_entity_poly.pdbx_strand_id
1 'polypeptide(L)'
;MTELLLILVSLGFLSIVVEDIVHIDKAKTTLFFGSLVWVLYYINPPHQITTDELQHALNENLLDIATLWLFLMAAMTFVAYISSKGVIDSLVSRLVPKQLTERQLMFLTGIFAFLFSSFADNITSTLVCISVLLSLNLPKEKLIRYLVLVVFAVNAGGASLITGDVTTLMIFLAGKVDVVNLFLLVLPALFAVISLAFMLSINMKGTLNFQRETTSVSRTDKLIALLFLATITGTLLFSVFFSIPPVLSFLFGLSLMFMVVQFLNKDEPILDYIRRIEFDTLLFFLGVLLLVGMLKELNILNYFPKLYEVLPTLASNYIIGLFSALFDNVPLTAALLKSGVNMNLGEWLSLTYAVGVGGAILIIGSAAGVVAMSKIAELTFVSYLKYFIHLLIAYSIGFALVVLVSLYFA
;
A
#
# COMPACT_ATOMS: atom_id res chain seq x y z
N MET A 1 15.61 15.35 -27.61
CA MET A 1 15.85 14.98 -26.20
C MET A 1 14.58 14.44 -25.56
N THR A 2 13.45 15.16 -25.62
CA THR A 2 12.14 14.71 -25.12
C THR A 2 11.78 13.27 -25.51
N GLU A 3 11.85 12.91 -26.79
CA GLU A 3 11.53 11.54 -27.25
C GLU A 3 12.42 10.47 -26.60
N LEU A 4 13.73 10.73 -26.46
CA LEU A 4 14.66 9.82 -25.79
C LEU A 4 14.28 9.64 -24.32
N LEU A 5 13.98 10.74 -23.62
CA LEU A 5 13.54 10.69 -22.22
C LEU A 5 12.24 9.89 -22.08
N LEU A 6 11.29 10.06 -23.00
CA LEU A 6 10.04 9.27 -23.02
C LEU A 6 10.28 7.79 -23.27
N ILE A 7 11.20 7.44 -24.18
CA ILE A 7 11.60 6.06 -24.40
C ILE A 7 12.20 5.48 -23.12
N LEU A 8 13.11 6.20 -22.45
CA LEU A 8 13.71 5.76 -21.19
C LEU A 8 12.70 5.63 -20.05
N VAL A 9 11.74 6.56 -19.94
CA VAL A 9 10.66 6.45 -18.97
C VAL A 9 9.78 5.24 -19.26
N SER A 10 9.44 5.01 -20.54
CA SER A 10 8.65 3.85 -20.95
C SER A 10 9.38 2.54 -20.67
N LEU A 11 10.70 2.48 -20.90
CA LEU A 11 11.54 1.34 -20.55
C LEU A 11 11.60 1.13 -19.03
N GLY A 12 11.65 2.20 -18.24
CA GLY A 12 11.61 2.14 -16.78
C GLY A 12 10.29 1.59 -16.23
N PHE A 13 9.15 1.92 -16.83
CA PHE A 13 7.87 1.30 -16.46
C PHE A 13 7.73 -0.12 -16.99
N LEU A 14 8.21 -0.38 -18.21
CA LEU A 14 8.19 -1.72 -18.80
C LEU A 14 9.07 -2.69 -18.00
N SER A 15 10.21 -2.25 -17.47
CA SER A 15 11.10 -3.09 -16.66
C SER A 15 10.44 -3.61 -15.38
N ILE A 16 9.48 -2.87 -14.82
CA ILE A 16 8.67 -3.33 -13.67
C ILE A 16 7.83 -4.55 -14.07
N VAL A 17 7.22 -4.50 -15.26
CA VAL A 17 6.31 -5.56 -15.75
C VAL A 17 7.09 -6.82 -16.14
N VAL A 18 8.29 -6.67 -16.72
CA VAL A 18 9.09 -7.82 -17.19
C VAL A 18 10.06 -8.38 -16.13
N GLU A 19 10.05 -7.86 -14.90
CA GLU A 19 10.90 -8.30 -13.78
C GLU A 19 10.89 -9.84 -13.63
N ASP A 20 9.70 -10.44 -13.69
CA ASP A 20 9.52 -11.90 -13.57
C ASP A 20 10.23 -12.70 -14.68
N ILE A 21 10.50 -12.07 -15.83
CA ILE A 21 11.17 -12.67 -16.98
C ILE A 21 12.69 -12.43 -16.92
N VAL A 22 13.10 -11.20 -16.60
CA VAL A 22 14.51 -10.78 -16.64
C VAL A 22 15.27 -11.05 -15.34
N HIS A 23 14.56 -11.32 -14.24
CA HIS A 23 15.11 -11.54 -12.89
C HIS A 23 16.02 -10.40 -12.39
N ILE A 24 15.85 -9.19 -12.92
CA ILE A 24 16.49 -7.98 -12.43
C ILE A 24 15.48 -7.27 -11.54
N ASP A 25 15.87 -7.08 -10.28
CA ASP A 25 15.07 -6.39 -9.28
C ASP A 25 14.54 -5.03 -9.79
N LYS A 26 13.21 -4.84 -9.68
CA LYS A 26 12.55 -3.63 -10.17
C LYS A 26 13.07 -2.36 -9.51
N ALA A 27 13.43 -2.38 -8.23
CA ALA A 27 13.93 -1.20 -7.53
C ALA A 27 15.24 -0.70 -8.14
N LYS A 28 16.12 -1.62 -8.54
CA LYS A 28 17.37 -1.28 -9.24
C LYS A 28 17.10 -0.67 -10.61
N THR A 29 16.20 -1.26 -11.39
CA THR A 29 15.89 -0.75 -12.74
C THR A 29 15.17 0.59 -12.71
N THR A 30 14.17 0.77 -11.86
CA THR A 30 13.43 2.05 -11.75
C THR A 30 14.31 3.15 -11.20
N LEU A 31 15.20 2.86 -10.23
CA LEU A 31 16.17 3.84 -9.75
C LEU A 31 17.16 4.24 -10.85
N PHE A 32 17.65 3.28 -11.64
CA PHE A 32 18.54 3.56 -12.77
C PHE A 32 17.87 4.46 -13.80
N PHE A 33 16.70 4.07 -14.33
CA PHE A 33 16.00 4.88 -15.33
C PHE A 33 15.53 6.22 -14.75
N GLY A 34 14.99 6.22 -13.53
CA GLY A 34 14.55 7.41 -12.83
C GLY A 34 15.67 8.43 -12.66
N SER A 35 16.84 8.02 -12.16
CA SER A 35 17.98 8.93 -12.04
C SER A 35 18.57 9.34 -13.40
N LEU A 36 18.67 8.41 -14.35
CA LEU A 36 19.22 8.66 -15.68
C LEU A 36 18.44 9.72 -16.44
N VAL A 37 17.10 9.69 -16.41
CA VAL A 37 16.30 10.69 -17.13
C VAL A 37 16.51 12.10 -16.58
N TRP A 38 16.66 12.26 -15.26
CA TRP A 38 16.99 13.55 -14.66
C TRP A 38 18.41 14.00 -15.02
N VAL A 39 19.40 13.09 -14.99
CA VAL A 39 20.77 13.41 -15.44
C VAL A 39 20.78 13.90 -16.89
N LEU A 40 20.09 13.21 -17.80
CA LEU A 40 20.01 13.59 -19.21
C LEU A 40 19.23 14.90 -19.42
N TYR A 41 18.20 15.15 -18.61
CA TYR A 41 17.44 16.40 -18.62
C TYR A 41 18.32 17.60 -18.22
N TYR A 42 19.22 17.43 -17.26
CA TYR A 42 20.22 18.45 -16.91
C TYR A 42 21.31 18.64 -17.98
N ILE A 43 21.73 17.57 -18.66
CA ILE A 43 22.74 17.64 -19.72
C ILE A 43 22.23 18.43 -20.93
N ASN A 44 20.94 18.29 -21.25
CA ASN A 44 20.33 18.94 -22.40
C ASN A 44 18.91 19.41 -22.07
N PRO A 45 18.78 20.50 -21.30
CA PRO A 45 17.47 21.02 -20.91
C PRO A 45 16.74 21.61 -22.13
N PRO A 46 15.40 21.58 -22.13
CA PRO A 46 14.59 22.24 -23.15
C PRO A 46 14.98 23.70 -23.32
N HIS A 47 14.99 24.18 -24.56
CA HIS A 47 15.25 25.59 -24.85
C HIS A 47 14.27 26.45 -24.05
N GLN A 48 14.80 27.46 -23.33
CA GLN A 48 14.11 28.42 -22.45
C GLN A 48 14.04 28.08 -20.95
N ILE A 49 14.43 26.87 -20.51
CA ILE A 49 14.47 26.54 -19.07
C ILE A 49 15.84 26.93 -18.49
N THR A 50 15.83 27.73 -17.44
CA THR A 50 17.03 28.12 -16.69
C THR A 50 17.50 27.00 -15.75
N THR A 51 18.78 27.01 -15.37
CA THR A 51 19.32 26.05 -14.40
C THR A 51 18.58 26.12 -13.05
N ASP A 52 18.15 27.32 -12.64
CA ASP A 52 17.41 27.53 -11.41
C ASP A 52 16.02 26.89 -11.45
N GLU A 53 15.31 26.98 -12.59
CA GLU A 53 14.03 26.31 -12.79
C GLU A 53 14.16 24.79 -12.78
N LEU A 54 15.22 24.23 -13.39
CA LEU A 54 15.51 22.78 -13.32
C LEU A 54 15.75 22.33 -11.88
N GLN A 55 16.54 23.10 -11.13
CA GLN A 55 16.85 22.80 -9.75
C GLN A 55 15.62 22.92 -8.85
N HIS A 56 14.77 23.92 -9.10
CA HIS A 56 13.49 24.05 -8.41
C HIS A 56 12.61 22.82 -8.67
N ALA A 57 12.44 22.41 -9.93
CA ALA A 57 11.64 21.24 -10.30
C ALA A 57 12.15 19.93 -9.67
N LEU A 58 13.47 19.72 -9.69
CA LEU A 58 14.07 18.57 -9.02
C LEU A 58 13.87 18.62 -7.50
N ASN A 59 14.07 19.79 -6.87
CA ASN A 59 13.90 19.96 -5.43
C ASN A 59 12.46 19.71 -4.99
N GLU A 60 11.46 20.20 -5.73
CA GLU A 60 10.05 19.89 -5.48
C GLU A 60 9.83 18.37 -5.51
N ASN A 61 10.32 17.69 -6.55
CA ASN A 61 10.15 16.25 -6.67
C ASN A 61 10.87 15.48 -5.56
N LEU A 62 12.10 15.88 -5.21
CA LEU A 62 12.87 15.27 -4.13
C LEU A 62 12.23 15.50 -2.76
N LEU A 63 11.59 16.65 -2.53
CA LEU A 63 10.89 16.93 -1.28
C LEU A 63 9.67 16.03 -1.10
N ASP A 64 8.87 15.84 -2.17
CA ASP A 64 7.75 14.88 -2.18
C ASP A 64 8.25 13.48 -1.80
N ILE A 65 9.33 13.05 -2.47
CA ILE A 65 9.93 11.73 -2.28
C ILE A 65 10.49 11.58 -0.86
N ALA A 66 11.27 12.54 -0.38
CA ALA A 66 11.89 12.50 0.93
C ALA A 66 10.86 12.46 2.07
N THR A 67 9.77 13.23 1.93
CA THR A 67 8.66 13.25 2.89
C THR A 67 8.02 11.87 3.02
N LEU A 68 7.71 11.25 1.87
CA LEU A 68 7.14 9.90 1.82
C LEU A 68 8.13 8.86 2.36
N TRP A 69 9.37 8.92 1.92
CA TRP A 69 10.43 7.98 2.28
C TRP A 69 10.71 7.97 3.79
N LEU A 70 10.81 9.15 4.42
CA LEU A 70 11.03 9.28 5.86
C LEU A 70 9.86 8.73 6.68
N PHE A 71 8.63 8.98 6.24
CA PHE A 71 7.45 8.44 6.90
C PHE A 71 7.44 6.90 6.83
N LEU A 72 7.63 6.34 5.63
CA LEU A 72 7.61 4.90 5.43
C LEU A 72 8.75 4.20 6.16
N MET A 73 9.96 4.76 6.14
CA MET A 73 11.10 4.23 6.89
C MET A 73 10.78 4.13 8.38
N ALA A 74 10.19 5.18 8.97
CA ALA A 74 9.81 5.18 10.37
C ALA A 74 8.71 4.14 10.67
N ALA A 75 7.65 4.10 9.86
CA ALA A 75 6.55 3.15 10.01
C ALA A 75 7.03 1.69 9.88
N MET A 76 7.79 1.37 8.83
CA MET A 76 8.32 0.03 8.59
C MET A 76 9.31 -0.40 9.68
N THR A 77 10.06 0.52 10.29
CA THR A 77 10.97 0.16 11.39
C THR A 77 10.20 -0.29 12.63
N PHE A 78 9.08 0.35 12.97
CA PHE A 78 8.19 -0.13 14.04
C PHE A 78 7.66 -1.53 13.74
N VAL A 79 7.16 -1.71 12.53
CA VAL A 79 6.57 -2.98 12.07
C VAL A 79 7.62 -4.10 12.08
N ALA A 80 8.83 -3.84 11.57
CA ALA A 80 9.95 -4.79 11.59
C ALA A 80 10.32 -5.20 13.02
N TYR A 81 10.35 -4.25 13.96
CA TYR A 81 10.58 -4.55 15.37
C TYR A 81 9.49 -5.47 15.93
N ILE A 82 8.22 -5.06 15.83
CA ILE A 82 7.06 -5.79 16.40
C ILE A 82 6.94 -7.19 15.79
N SER A 83 7.16 -7.32 14.48
CA SER A 83 7.15 -8.60 13.78
C SER A 83 8.28 -9.52 14.27
N SER A 84 9.50 -9.00 14.40
CA SER A 84 10.66 -9.82 14.84
C SER A 84 10.53 -10.37 16.27
N LYS A 85 9.73 -9.70 17.11
CA LYS A 85 9.50 -10.07 18.51
C LYS A 85 8.32 -11.01 18.70
N GLY A 86 7.67 -11.47 17.62
CA GLY A 86 6.53 -12.38 17.67
C GLY A 86 5.30 -11.77 18.35
N VAL A 87 5.22 -10.44 18.45
CA VAL A 87 4.06 -9.75 19.03
C VAL A 87 2.82 -10.03 18.21
N ILE A 88 2.97 -10.04 16.88
CA ILE A 88 1.89 -10.28 15.93
C ILE A 88 1.39 -11.72 16.05
N ASP A 89 2.28 -12.71 16.12
CA ASP A 89 1.93 -14.12 16.32
C ASP A 89 1.20 -14.33 17.65
N SER A 90 1.61 -13.62 18.71
CA SER A 90 0.94 -13.64 20.01
C SER A 90 -0.45 -13.01 19.98
N LEU A 91 -0.62 -11.92 19.21
CA LEU A 91 -1.92 -11.30 19.02
C LEU A 91 -2.87 -12.26 18.29
N VAL A 92 -2.41 -12.85 17.19
CA VAL A 92 -3.20 -13.78 16.38
C VAL A 92 -3.59 -15.03 17.18
N SER A 93 -2.65 -15.66 17.89
CA SER A 93 -2.93 -16.86 18.70
C SER A 93 -3.93 -16.62 19.84
N ARG A 94 -4.07 -15.37 20.30
CA ARG A 94 -5.09 -14.96 21.29
C ARG A 94 -6.46 -14.69 20.66
N LEU A 95 -6.49 -14.13 19.47
CA LEU A 95 -7.74 -13.78 18.76
C LEU A 95 -8.42 -15.02 18.16
N VAL A 96 -7.64 -16.04 17.76
CA VAL A 96 -8.18 -17.25 17.13
C VAL A 96 -8.78 -18.22 18.19
N PRO A 97 -10.07 -18.58 18.09
CA PRO A 97 -10.70 -19.58 18.96
C PRO A 97 -10.12 -20.98 18.78
N LYS A 98 -10.32 -21.86 19.77
CA LYS A 98 -9.85 -23.27 19.71
C LYS A 98 -10.43 -24.06 18.53
N GLN A 99 -11.63 -23.71 18.09
CA GLN A 99 -12.29 -24.32 16.95
C GLN A 99 -12.97 -23.23 16.12
N LEU A 100 -12.78 -23.30 14.80
CA LEU A 100 -13.53 -22.47 13.85
C LEU A 100 -14.03 -23.34 12.70
N THR A 101 -15.19 -23.00 12.17
CA THR A 101 -15.56 -23.43 10.81
C THR A 101 -14.68 -22.71 9.80
N GLU A 102 -14.45 -23.31 8.64
CA GLU A 102 -13.71 -22.68 7.55
C GLU A 102 -14.33 -21.33 7.13
N ARG A 103 -15.66 -21.21 7.20
CA ARG A 103 -16.37 -19.95 6.95
C ARG A 103 -16.03 -18.89 7.98
N GLN A 104 -16.08 -19.22 9.27
CA GLN A 104 -15.71 -18.28 10.34
C GLN A 104 -14.25 -17.85 10.20
N LEU A 105 -13.35 -18.79 9.87
CA LEU A 105 -11.96 -18.45 9.58
C LEU A 105 -11.86 -17.48 8.40
N MET A 106 -12.65 -17.65 7.33
CA MET A 106 -12.61 -16.77 6.15
C MET A 106 -12.94 -15.33 6.53
N PHE A 107 -14.03 -15.12 7.27
CA PHE A 107 -14.39 -13.78 7.76
C PHE A 107 -13.36 -13.22 8.74
N LEU A 108 -12.87 -14.05 9.66
CA LEU A 108 -11.85 -13.62 10.64
C LEU A 108 -10.56 -13.20 9.93
N THR A 109 -10.09 -13.97 8.95
CA THR A 109 -8.92 -13.65 8.15
C THR A 109 -9.10 -12.35 7.36
N GLY A 110 -10.24 -12.16 6.69
CA GLY A 110 -10.52 -10.93 5.95
C GLY A 110 -10.56 -9.69 6.85
N ILE A 111 -11.29 -9.75 7.96
CA ILE A 111 -11.39 -8.63 8.91
C ILE A 111 -10.03 -8.35 9.56
N PHE A 112 -9.29 -9.39 9.95
CA PHE A 112 -7.96 -9.24 10.52
C PHE A 112 -6.99 -8.60 9.52
N ALA A 113 -6.93 -9.10 8.29
CA ALA A 113 -6.06 -8.57 7.25
C ALA A 113 -6.39 -7.11 6.92
N PHE A 114 -7.68 -6.77 6.83
CA PHE A 114 -8.15 -5.40 6.63
C PHE A 114 -7.70 -4.47 7.76
N LEU A 115 -8.00 -4.83 9.02
CA LEU A 115 -7.63 -4.00 10.17
C LEU A 115 -6.12 -3.88 10.34
N PHE A 116 -5.39 -4.99 10.20
CA PHE A 116 -3.95 -4.99 10.36
C PHE A 116 -3.26 -4.13 9.29
N SER A 117 -3.72 -4.23 8.04
CA SER A 117 -3.21 -3.42 6.93
C SER A 117 -3.60 -1.94 6.99
N SER A 118 -4.56 -1.55 7.82
CA SER A 118 -4.78 -0.13 8.10
C SER A 118 -3.68 0.47 8.99
N PHE A 119 -2.93 -0.36 9.73
CA PHE A 119 -1.88 0.07 10.68
C PHE A 119 -0.47 -0.23 10.19
N ALA A 120 -0.30 -1.25 9.35
CA ALA A 120 0.98 -1.69 8.80
C ALA A 120 0.93 -1.69 7.26
N ASP A 121 2.10 -1.64 6.62
CA ASP A 121 2.20 -1.67 5.18
C ASP A 121 1.65 -2.97 4.57
N ASN A 122 1.30 -2.92 3.29
CA ASN A 122 0.68 -4.02 2.58
C ASN A 122 1.55 -5.29 2.54
N ILE A 123 2.87 -5.16 2.45
CA ILE A 123 3.77 -6.31 2.35
C ILE A 123 3.84 -7.03 3.70
N THR A 124 4.12 -6.30 4.78
CA THR A 124 4.16 -6.89 6.12
C THR A 124 2.81 -7.53 6.47
N SER A 125 1.71 -6.85 6.19
CA SER A 125 0.36 -7.36 6.47
C SER A 125 0.08 -8.68 5.76
N THR A 126 0.55 -8.78 4.51
CA THR A 126 0.43 -10.00 3.72
C THR A 126 1.31 -11.13 4.28
N LEU A 127 2.57 -10.87 4.62
CA LEU A 127 3.50 -11.85 5.17
C LEU A 127 3.02 -12.42 6.51
N VAL A 128 2.48 -11.57 7.38
CA VAL A 128 1.86 -11.97 8.64
C VAL A 128 0.69 -12.91 8.37
N CYS A 129 -0.25 -12.52 7.51
CA CYS A 129 -1.42 -13.32 7.22
C CYS A 129 -1.04 -14.67 6.61
N ILE A 130 -0.05 -14.70 5.71
CA ILE A 130 0.51 -15.92 5.13
C ILE A 130 1.09 -16.83 6.20
N SER A 131 1.92 -16.30 7.09
CA SER A 131 2.57 -17.07 8.15
C SER A 131 1.55 -17.76 9.06
N VAL A 132 0.50 -17.03 9.42
CA VAL A 132 -0.65 -17.55 10.18
C VAL A 132 -1.36 -18.66 9.40
N LEU A 133 -1.71 -18.43 8.14
CA LEU A 133 -2.45 -19.41 7.34
C LEU A 133 -1.66 -20.70 7.06
N LEU A 134 -0.34 -20.58 6.88
CA LEU A 134 0.55 -21.73 6.69
C LEU A 134 0.63 -22.62 7.92
N SER A 135 0.55 -22.04 9.12
CA SER A 135 0.52 -22.81 10.38
C SER A 135 -0.71 -23.73 10.49
N LEU A 136 -1.75 -23.51 9.68
CA LEU A 136 -3.01 -24.27 9.71
C LEU A 136 -2.99 -25.51 8.81
N ASN A 137 -1.93 -25.69 8.01
CA ASN A 137 -1.74 -26.84 7.12
C ASN A 137 -2.98 -27.18 6.26
N LEU A 138 -3.58 -26.14 5.67
CA LEU A 138 -4.79 -26.26 4.86
C LEU A 138 -4.50 -26.95 3.52
N PRO A 139 -5.48 -27.68 2.94
CA PRO A 139 -5.38 -28.13 1.55
C PRO A 139 -5.11 -26.95 0.61
N LYS A 140 -4.23 -27.17 -0.36
CA LYS A 140 -3.74 -26.14 -1.31
C LYS A 140 -4.86 -25.28 -1.91
N GLU A 141 -5.92 -25.92 -2.39
CA GLU A 141 -7.07 -25.21 -2.99
C GLU A 141 -7.79 -24.27 -2.01
N LYS A 142 -7.88 -24.66 -0.73
CA LYS A 142 -8.50 -23.83 0.31
C LYS A 142 -7.57 -22.70 0.71
N LEU A 143 -6.27 -22.98 0.86
CA LEU A 143 -5.26 -21.98 1.16
C LEU A 143 -5.30 -20.83 0.14
N ILE A 144 -5.37 -21.14 -1.16
CA ILE A 144 -5.46 -20.13 -2.23
C ILE A 144 -6.66 -19.20 -2.02
N ARG A 145 -7.83 -19.72 -1.60
CA ARG A 145 -9.02 -18.86 -1.34
C ARG A 145 -8.78 -17.86 -0.22
N TYR A 146 -8.15 -18.31 0.87
CA TYR A 146 -7.79 -17.40 1.96
C TYR A 146 -6.78 -16.36 1.49
N LEU A 147 -5.79 -16.73 0.69
CA LEU A 147 -4.77 -15.82 0.17
C LEU A 147 -5.35 -14.78 -0.79
N VAL A 148 -6.33 -15.17 -1.63
CA VAL A 148 -7.09 -14.23 -2.48
C VAL A 148 -7.80 -13.19 -1.62
N LEU A 149 -8.47 -13.63 -0.55
CA LEU A 149 -9.10 -12.70 0.39
C LEU A 149 -8.08 -11.80 1.10
N VAL A 150 -6.93 -12.35 1.53
CA VAL A 150 -5.87 -11.58 2.20
C VAL A 150 -5.36 -10.47 1.30
N VAL A 151 -4.97 -10.76 0.05
CA VAL A 151 -4.46 -9.74 -0.88
C VAL A 151 -5.48 -8.62 -1.07
N PHE A 152 -6.76 -8.97 -1.27
CA PHE A 152 -7.83 -7.98 -1.40
C PHE A 152 -8.07 -7.17 -0.12
N ALA A 153 -8.12 -7.85 1.02
CA ALA A 153 -8.39 -7.22 2.32
C ALA A 153 -7.27 -6.30 2.77
N VAL A 154 -6.02 -6.67 2.52
CA VAL A 154 -4.83 -5.84 2.78
C VAL A 154 -4.93 -4.54 1.98
N ASN A 155 -5.12 -4.60 0.66
CA ASN A 155 -5.27 -3.41 -0.18
C ASN A 155 -6.47 -2.54 0.24
N ALA A 156 -7.61 -3.15 0.55
CA ALA A 156 -8.79 -2.44 1.07
C ALA A 156 -8.54 -1.76 2.43
N GLY A 157 -7.82 -2.44 3.33
CA GLY A 157 -7.44 -1.91 4.64
C GLY A 157 -6.47 -0.74 4.53
N GLY A 158 -5.47 -0.86 3.66
CA GLY A 158 -4.49 0.18 3.39
C GLY A 158 -5.08 1.42 2.70
N ALA A 159 -6.06 1.24 1.81
CA ALA A 159 -6.78 2.35 1.18
C ALA A 159 -7.58 3.22 2.18
N SER A 160 -7.88 2.69 3.36
CA SER A 160 -8.79 3.31 4.32
C SER A 160 -8.10 4.24 5.33
N LEU A 161 -6.77 4.19 5.46
CA LEU A 161 -5.99 4.92 6.47
C LEU A 161 -4.60 5.31 5.95
N ILE A 162 -4.09 6.50 6.32
CA ILE A 162 -2.80 7.05 5.81
C ILE A 162 -1.57 6.21 6.19
N THR A 163 -1.69 5.33 7.18
CA THR A 163 -0.59 4.51 7.69
C THR A 163 -0.44 3.19 6.95
N GLY A 164 -1.48 2.75 6.24
CA GLY A 164 -1.54 1.42 5.65
C GLY A 164 -1.01 1.34 4.22
N ASP A 165 -1.36 2.31 3.37
CA ASP A 165 -0.96 2.31 1.97
C ASP A 165 -0.29 3.62 1.53
N VAL A 166 0.74 3.46 0.70
CA VAL A 166 1.56 4.55 0.17
C VAL A 166 0.74 5.48 -0.71
N THR A 167 -0.19 4.95 -1.51
CA THR A 167 -1.01 5.78 -2.41
C THR A 167 -1.98 6.65 -1.63
N THR A 168 -2.61 6.12 -0.58
CA THR A 168 -3.46 6.89 0.34
C THR A 168 -2.68 8.03 0.98
N LEU A 169 -1.46 7.74 1.45
CA LEU A 169 -0.58 8.75 2.02
C LEU A 169 -0.20 9.83 1.00
N MET A 170 0.08 9.46 -0.25
CA MET A 170 0.40 10.42 -1.31
C MET A 170 -0.77 11.38 -1.58
N ILE A 171 -2.00 10.85 -1.66
CA ILE A 171 -3.20 11.67 -1.89
C ILE A 171 -3.46 12.61 -0.69
N PHE A 172 -3.22 12.13 0.53
CA PHE A 172 -3.29 12.94 1.75
C PHE A 172 -2.23 14.04 1.77
N LEU A 173 -0.96 13.72 1.52
CA LEU A 173 0.14 14.69 1.50
C LEU A 173 -0.02 15.74 0.40
N ALA A 174 -0.69 15.40 -0.71
CA ALA A 174 -1.06 16.33 -1.76
C ALA A 174 -2.27 17.23 -1.41
N GLY A 175 -2.81 17.13 -0.19
CA GLY A 175 -3.91 17.96 0.30
C GLY A 175 -5.25 17.69 -0.38
N LYS A 176 -5.43 16.49 -0.96
CA LYS A 176 -6.67 16.14 -1.68
C LYS A 176 -7.76 15.55 -0.77
N VAL A 177 -7.33 14.93 0.34
CA VAL A 177 -8.21 14.33 1.35
C VAL A 177 -7.60 14.54 2.73
N ASP A 178 -8.46 14.67 3.75
CA ASP A 178 -8.04 14.69 5.16
C ASP A 178 -8.23 13.31 5.80
N VAL A 179 -7.61 13.10 6.97
CA VAL A 179 -7.75 11.88 7.77
C VAL A 179 -9.21 11.54 8.06
N VAL A 180 -10.03 12.55 8.39
CA VAL A 180 -11.45 12.35 8.69
C VAL A 180 -12.21 11.85 7.46
N ASN A 181 -11.83 12.34 6.29
CA ASN A 181 -12.46 11.98 5.02
C ASN A 181 -12.14 10.52 4.68
N LEU A 182 -10.95 10.04 5.01
CA LEU A 182 -10.54 8.64 4.79
C LEU A 182 -11.31 7.65 5.68
N PHE A 183 -11.76 8.05 6.88
CA PHE A 183 -12.63 7.19 7.69
C PHE A 183 -13.95 6.84 7.01
N LEU A 184 -14.39 7.67 6.06
CA LEU A 184 -15.58 7.40 5.24
C LEU A 184 -15.36 6.19 4.30
N LEU A 185 -14.12 5.84 3.99
CA LEU A 185 -13.79 4.68 3.15
C LEU A 185 -13.80 3.36 3.92
N VAL A 186 -13.62 3.40 5.26
CA VAL A 186 -13.51 2.20 6.10
C VAL A 186 -14.71 1.28 5.94
N LEU A 187 -15.93 1.82 6.03
CA LEU A 187 -17.14 1.00 5.91
C LEU A 187 -17.33 0.45 4.49
N PRO A 188 -17.30 1.25 3.41
CA PRO A 188 -17.33 0.74 2.03
C PRO A 188 -16.29 -0.34 1.75
N ALA A 189 -15.04 -0.12 2.16
CA ALA A 189 -13.95 -1.06 1.94
C ALA A 189 -14.11 -2.35 2.75
N LEU A 190 -14.53 -2.25 4.01
CA LEU A 190 -14.84 -3.41 4.83
C LEU A 190 -16.01 -4.22 4.25
N PHE A 191 -17.05 -3.57 3.74
CA PHE A 191 -18.16 -4.25 3.06
C PHE A 191 -17.70 -4.97 1.79
N ALA A 192 -16.78 -4.39 1.01
CA ALA A 192 -16.15 -5.08 -0.12
C ALA A 192 -15.45 -6.37 0.34
N VAL A 193 -14.64 -6.30 1.41
CA VAL A 193 -13.96 -7.46 1.99
C VAL A 193 -14.94 -8.52 2.48
N ILE A 194 -16.00 -8.12 3.21
CA ILE A 194 -17.05 -9.02 3.70
C ILE A 194 -17.78 -9.69 2.53
N SER A 195 -18.05 -8.95 1.46
CA SER A 195 -18.71 -9.50 0.26
C SER A 195 -17.83 -10.56 -0.41
N LEU A 196 -16.53 -10.32 -0.54
CA LEU A 196 -15.59 -11.29 -1.08
C LEU A 196 -15.47 -12.52 -0.18
N ALA A 197 -15.33 -12.31 1.13
CA ALA A 197 -15.27 -13.39 2.11
C ALA A 197 -16.53 -14.27 2.03
N PHE A 198 -17.71 -13.66 1.92
CA PHE A 198 -18.96 -14.37 1.73
C PHE A 198 -18.93 -15.25 0.48
N MET A 199 -18.63 -14.69 -0.69
CA MET A 199 -18.62 -15.43 -1.95
C MET A 199 -17.60 -16.59 -1.94
N LEU A 200 -16.40 -16.38 -1.39
CA LEU A 200 -15.36 -17.41 -1.27
C LEU A 200 -15.71 -18.52 -0.26
N SER A 201 -16.57 -18.23 0.72
CA SER A 201 -16.95 -19.14 1.79
C SER A 201 -18.12 -20.09 1.46
N ILE A 202 -18.87 -19.86 0.37
CA ILE A 202 -20.12 -20.58 0.03
C ILE A 202 -19.92 -22.11 0.06
N ASN A 203 -18.82 -22.61 -0.48
CA ASN A 203 -18.53 -24.05 -0.57
C ASN A 203 -17.59 -24.58 0.52
N MET A 204 -17.35 -23.81 1.59
CA MET A 204 -16.50 -24.22 2.71
C MET A 204 -17.37 -24.75 3.85
N LYS A 205 -17.18 -26.02 4.22
CA LYS A 205 -17.99 -26.72 5.23
C LYS A 205 -17.15 -27.41 6.31
N GLY A 206 -15.82 -27.35 6.22
CA GLY A 206 -14.94 -28.00 7.18
C GLY A 206 -14.87 -27.26 8.52
N THR A 207 -14.31 -27.95 9.52
CA THR A 207 -13.93 -27.39 10.83
C THR A 207 -12.43 -27.57 11.04
N LEU A 208 -11.82 -26.59 11.69
CA LEU A 208 -10.39 -26.56 11.98
C LEU A 208 -10.21 -26.46 13.49
N ASN A 209 -9.30 -27.28 14.01
CA ASN A 209 -8.91 -27.28 15.41
C ASN A 209 -7.57 -26.57 15.54
N PHE A 210 -7.50 -25.55 16.39
CA PHE A 210 -6.28 -24.77 16.61
C PHE A 210 -5.60 -25.26 17.88
N GLN A 211 -4.32 -25.65 17.76
CA GLN A 211 -3.46 -25.80 18.92
C GLN A 211 -3.00 -24.40 19.33
N ARG A 212 -3.30 -24.01 20.58
CA ARG A 212 -2.79 -22.75 21.13
C ARG A 212 -1.34 -22.94 21.50
N GLU A 213 -0.43 -22.40 20.70
CA GLU A 213 0.92 -22.12 21.17
C GLU A 213 0.92 -20.74 21.83
N THR A 214 1.32 -20.69 23.10
CA THR A 214 1.47 -19.43 23.82
C THR A 214 2.87 -18.89 23.57
N THR A 215 3.01 -17.94 22.66
CA THR A 215 4.24 -17.15 22.56
C THR A 215 4.28 -16.10 23.68
N SER A 216 5.31 -16.14 24.52
CA SER A 216 5.50 -15.19 25.60
C SER A 216 6.18 -13.92 25.07
N VAL A 217 5.39 -12.85 24.91
CA VAL A 217 5.92 -11.53 24.53
C VAL A 217 6.42 -10.79 25.77
N SER A 218 7.62 -10.22 25.70
CA SER A 218 8.23 -9.48 26.81
C SER A 218 7.43 -8.21 27.16
N ARG A 219 7.72 -7.62 28.33
CA ARG A 219 7.06 -6.35 28.72
C ARG A 219 7.49 -5.20 27.80
N THR A 220 8.76 -5.18 27.40
CA THR A 220 9.32 -4.16 26.49
C THR A 220 8.62 -4.21 25.13
N ASP A 221 8.46 -5.40 24.54
CA ASP A 221 7.84 -5.53 23.22
C ASP A 221 6.36 -5.12 23.22
N LYS A 222 5.64 -5.40 24.32
CA LYS A 222 4.26 -4.91 24.52
C LYS A 222 4.20 -3.39 24.62
N LEU A 223 5.17 -2.79 25.31
CA LEU A 223 5.26 -1.34 25.44
C LEU A 223 5.55 -0.70 24.07
N ILE A 224 6.43 -1.29 23.25
CA ILE A 224 6.68 -0.81 21.89
C ILE A 224 5.44 -0.97 21.00
N ALA A 225 4.70 -2.07 21.10
CA ALA A 225 3.43 -2.22 20.39
C ALA A 225 2.40 -1.16 20.79
N LEU A 226 2.32 -0.84 22.09
CA LEU A 226 1.47 0.25 22.59
C LEU A 226 1.95 1.62 22.09
N LEU A 227 3.27 1.85 22.07
CA LEU A 227 3.87 3.08 21.55
C LEU A 227 3.60 3.24 20.05
N PHE A 228 3.63 2.15 19.28
CA PHE A 228 3.30 2.17 17.86
C PHE A 228 1.83 2.57 17.65
N LEU A 229 0.91 1.95 18.38
CA LEU A 229 -0.52 2.32 18.35
C LEU A 229 -0.74 3.77 18.79
N ALA A 230 -0.03 4.22 19.83
CA ALA A 230 -0.06 5.61 20.27
C ALA A 230 0.53 6.58 19.24
N THR A 231 1.55 6.17 18.48
CA THR A 231 2.14 6.94 17.39
C THR A 231 1.17 7.06 16.23
N ILE A 232 0.51 5.97 15.82
CA ILE A 232 -0.53 6.00 14.78
C ILE A 232 -1.68 6.91 15.20
N THR A 233 -2.26 6.66 16.37
CA THR A 233 -3.39 7.43 16.89
C THR A 233 -3.00 8.91 17.09
N GLY A 234 -1.82 9.16 17.65
CA GLY A 234 -1.27 10.49 17.84
C GLY A 234 -1.04 11.21 16.52
N THR A 235 -0.56 10.52 15.48
CA THR A 235 -0.40 11.09 14.13
C THR A 235 -1.72 11.58 13.56
N LEU A 236 -2.78 10.78 13.69
CA LEU A 236 -4.12 11.15 13.23
C LEU A 236 -4.65 12.36 14.02
N LEU A 237 -4.53 12.34 15.35
CA LEU A 237 -4.99 13.44 16.20
C LEU A 237 -4.19 14.72 15.97
N PHE A 238 -2.87 14.63 15.86
CA PHE A 238 -1.99 15.78 15.64
C PHE A 238 -2.17 16.41 14.27
N SER A 239 -2.43 15.59 13.24
CA SER A 239 -2.81 16.09 11.92
C SER A 239 -4.13 16.85 11.96
N VAL A 240 -5.16 16.31 12.64
CA VAL A 240 -6.49 16.95 12.70
C VAL A 240 -6.48 18.23 13.54
N PHE A 241 -5.89 18.21 14.74
CA PHE A 241 -5.99 19.34 15.68
C PHE A 241 -4.91 20.41 15.48
N PHE A 242 -3.73 20.03 14.96
CA PHE A 242 -2.57 20.92 14.88
C PHE A 242 -1.96 21.01 13.47
N SER A 243 -2.53 20.31 12.48
CA SER A 243 -2.00 20.27 11.12
C SER A 243 -0.54 19.79 11.04
N ILE A 244 -0.13 18.97 12.02
CA ILE A 244 1.22 18.42 12.05
C ILE A 244 1.36 17.38 10.93
N PRO A 245 2.40 17.47 10.08
CA PRO A 245 2.65 16.47 9.04
C PRO A 245 2.87 15.07 9.63
N PRO A 246 2.32 14.01 9.00
CA PRO A 246 2.48 12.64 9.50
C PRO A 246 3.93 12.19 9.67
N VAL A 247 4.81 12.62 8.77
CA VAL A 247 6.25 12.33 8.82
C VAL A 247 6.88 12.76 10.14
N LEU A 248 6.50 13.93 10.68
CA LEU A 248 7.07 14.44 11.92
C LEU A 248 6.60 13.61 13.12
N SER A 249 5.31 13.25 13.15
CA SER A 249 4.72 12.44 14.22
C SER A 249 5.33 11.03 14.26
N PHE A 250 5.55 10.41 13.10
CA PHE A 250 6.17 9.09 13.00
C PHE A 250 7.66 9.09 13.35
N LEU A 251 8.41 10.11 12.91
CA LEU A 251 9.82 10.26 13.31
C LEU A 251 9.96 10.50 14.82
N PHE A 252 9.06 11.28 15.41
CA PHE A 252 9.01 11.45 16.87
C PHE A 252 8.72 10.12 17.57
N GLY A 253 7.70 9.38 17.14
CA GLY A 253 7.39 8.05 17.67
C GLY A 253 8.57 7.08 17.55
N LEU A 254 9.25 7.08 16.40
CA LEU A 254 10.44 6.26 16.16
C LEU A 254 11.57 6.61 17.14
N SER A 255 11.81 7.90 17.37
CA SER A 255 12.81 8.35 18.34
C SER A 255 12.49 7.86 19.77
N LEU A 256 11.21 7.89 20.16
CA LEU A 256 10.76 7.37 21.45
C LEU A 256 10.94 5.86 21.55
N MET A 257 10.67 5.12 20.47
CA MET A 257 10.90 3.67 20.42
C MET A 257 12.37 3.36 20.68
N PHE A 258 13.30 4.06 20.00
CA PHE A 258 14.73 3.88 20.19
C PHE A 258 15.14 4.16 21.64
N MET A 259 14.65 5.25 22.23
CA MET A 259 14.93 5.57 23.62
C MET A 259 14.40 4.50 24.58
N VAL A 260 13.13 4.09 24.43
CA VAL A 260 12.50 3.09 25.31
C VAL A 260 13.24 1.75 25.26
N VAL A 261 13.59 1.27 24.07
CA VAL A 261 14.38 0.03 23.93
C VAL A 261 15.76 0.20 24.54
N GLN A 262 16.45 1.31 24.27
CA GLN A 262 17.78 1.58 24.82
C GLN A 262 17.78 1.61 26.35
N PHE A 263 16.73 2.10 27.00
CA PHE A 263 16.63 2.14 28.46
C PHE A 263 16.25 0.79 29.09
N LEU A 264 15.34 0.05 28.45
CA LEU A 264 14.75 -1.18 29.03
C LEU A 264 15.45 -2.47 28.59
N ASN A 265 16.15 -2.46 27.45
CA ASN A 265 16.86 -3.60 26.88
C ASN A 265 18.11 -3.12 26.11
N LYS A 266 19.14 -2.71 26.86
CA LYS A 266 20.37 -2.07 26.34
C LYS A 266 21.13 -2.91 25.30
N ASP A 267 21.03 -4.23 25.38
CA ASP A 267 21.76 -5.16 24.51
C ASP A 267 21.03 -5.39 23.17
N GLU A 268 19.80 -4.87 23.03
CA GLU A 268 19.05 -4.97 21.78
C GLU A 268 19.65 -4.02 20.73
N PRO A 269 20.08 -4.52 19.55
CA PRO A 269 20.63 -3.69 18.50
C PRO A 269 19.49 -2.96 17.75
N ILE A 270 18.89 -1.96 18.39
CA ILE A 270 17.64 -1.35 17.91
C ILE A 270 17.77 -0.70 16.51
N LEU A 271 18.96 -0.24 16.14
CA LEU A 271 19.21 0.32 14.81
C LEU A 271 19.28 -0.74 13.71
N ASP A 272 19.51 -2.02 14.05
CA ASP A 272 19.48 -3.10 13.05
C ASP A 272 18.06 -3.31 12.51
N TYR A 273 17.01 -2.88 13.21
CA TYR A 273 15.65 -2.92 12.68
C TYR A 273 15.44 -1.98 11.50
N ILE A 274 16.15 -0.85 11.45
CA ILE A 274 16.17 0.02 10.26
C ILE A 274 16.74 -0.76 9.08
N ARG A 275 17.78 -1.57 9.30
CA ARG A 275 18.41 -2.40 8.24
C ARG A 275 17.54 -3.56 7.78
N ARG A 276 16.53 -3.94 8.58
CA ARG A 276 15.59 -5.03 8.30
C ARG A 276 14.33 -4.55 7.59
N ILE A 277 14.15 -3.24 7.40
CA ILE A 277 13.05 -2.73 6.58
C ILE A 277 13.28 -3.06 5.11
N GLU A 278 12.21 -2.98 4.33
CA GLU A 278 12.21 -3.29 2.90
C GLU A 278 12.79 -2.12 2.08
N PHE A 279 14.12 -2.01 2.07
CA PHE A 279 14.81 -0.98 1.28
C PHE A 279 14.53 -1.09 -0.21
N ASP A 280 14.29 -2.29 -0.72
CA ASP A 280 13.90 -2.51 -2.12
C ASP A 280 12.61 -1.76 -2.44
N THR A 281 11.61 -1.82 -1.55
CA THR A 281 10.34 -1.07 -1.66
C THR A 281 10.57 0.44 -1.65
N LEU A 282 11.43 0.95 -0.76
CA LEU A 282 11.76 2.37 -0.69
C LEU A 282 12.49 2.89 -1.94
N LEU A 283 13.47 2.13 -2.44
CA LEU A 283 14.22 2.48 -3.64
C LEU A 283 13.36 2.40 -4.90
N PHE A 284 12.44 1.44 -4.93
CA PHE A 284 11.43 1.32 -5.98
C PHE A 284 10.58 2.59 -6.07
N PHE A 285 10.02 3.07 -4.95
CA PHE A 285 9.23 4.30 -4.94
C PHE A 285 10.03 5.53 -5.32
N LEU A 286 11.28 5.66 -4.85
CA LEU A 286 12.20 6.71 -5.28
C LEU A 286 12.35 6.71 -6.80
N GLY A 287 12.64 5.56 -7.41
CA GLY A 287 12.78 5.43 -8.86
C GLY A 287 11.50 5.80 -9.63
N VAL A 288 10.35 5.28 -9.20
CA VAL A 288 9.05 5.58 -9.81
C VAL A 288 8.71 7.07 -9.74
N LEU A 289 8.89 7.70 -8.57
CA LEU A 289 8.56 9.11 -8.39
C LEU A 289 9.53 10.04 -9.15
N LEU A 290 10.77 9.62 -9.37
CA LEU A 290 11.68 10.29 -10.30
C LEU A 290 11.17 10.21 -11.75
N LEU A 291 10.74 9.02 -12.20
CA LEU A 291 10.16 8.83 -13.54
C LEU A 291 8.89 9.67 -13.75
N VAL A 292 7.98 9.67 -12.78
CA VAL A 292 6.75 10.46 -12.85
C VAL A 292 7.03 11.95 -12.78
N GLY A 293 8.00 12.37 -11.95
CA GLY A 293 8.49 13.75 -11.96
C GLY A 293 8.97 14.17 -13.35
N MET A 294 9.70 13.31 -14.05
CA MET A 294 10.10 13.58 -15.43
C MET A 294 8.89 13.68 -16.37
N LEU A 295 7.88 12.80 -16.25
CA LEU A 295 6.66 12.92 -17.06
C LEU A 295 5.91 14.25 -16.86
N LYS A 296 5.95 14.80 -15.64
CA LYS A 296 5.42 16.14 -15.32
C LYS A 296 6.19 17.20 -16.11
N GLU A 297 7.52 17.20 -16.02
CA GLU A 297 8.38 18.16 -16.74
C GLU A 297 8.25 18.07 -18.27
N LEU A 298 8.02 16.86 -18.79
CA LEU A 298 7.77 16.63 -20.23
C LEU A 298 6.32 16.92 -20.65
N ASN A 299 5.47 17.42 -19.75
CA ASN A 299 4.06 17.75 -20.02
C ASN A 299 3.19 16.57 -20.48
N ILE A 300 3.64 15.33 -20.27
CA ILE A 300 2.88 14.12 -20.64
C ILE A 300 1.68 13.94 -19.71
N LEU A 301 1.78 14.37 -18.46
CA LEU A 301 0.68 14.22 -17.52
C LEU A 301 -0.55 15.05 -17.92
N ASN A 302 -0.42 16.04 -18.82
CA ASN A 302 -1.52 16.83 -19.37
C ASN A 302 -2.51 16.03 -20.23
N TYR A 303 -2.21 14.76 -20.56
CA TYR A 303 -3.16 13.86 -21.23
C TYR A 303 -4.18 13.25 -20.26
N PHE A 304 -3.89 13.17 -18.96
CA PHE A 304 -4.86 12.67 -17.98
C PHE A 304 -6.10 13.57 -17.87
N PRO A 305 -6.01 14.91 -17.77
CA PRO A 305 -7.18 15.79 -17.81
C PRO A 305 -8.10 15.53 -18.99
N LYS A 306 -7.56 15.25 -20.19
CA LYS A 306 -8.36 14.94 -21.38
C LYS A 306 -9.20 13.68 -21.21
N LEU A 307 -8.71 12.66 -20.50
CA LEU A 307 -9.51 11.47 -20.18
C LEU A 307 -10.73 11.85 -19.32
N TYR A 308 -10.52 12.73 -18.34
CA TYR A 308 -11.56 13.24 -17.43
C TYR A 308 -12.52 14.24 -18.10
N GLU A 309 -12.18 14.79 -19.25
CA GLU A 309 -13.10 15.58 -20.09
C GLU A 309 -14.04 14.70 -20.93
N VAL A 310 -13.59 13.49 -21.32
CA VAL A 310 -14.36 12.59 -22.21
C VAL A 310 -15.32 11.68 -21.43
N LEU A 311 -14.96 11.28 -20.21
CA LEU A 311 -15.75 10.40 -19.37
C LEU A 311 -16.12 11.09 -18.05
N PRO A 312 -17.29 10.81 -17.46
CA PRO A 312 -17.62 11.27 -16.12
C PRO A 312 -16.52 10.87 -15.13
N THR A 313 -16.14 11.76 -14.21
CA THR A 313 -15.03 11.55 -13.26
C THR A 313 -15.10 10.21 -12.54
N LEU A 314 -16.29 9.81 -12.07
CA LEU A 314 -16.47 8.55 -11.37
C LEU A 314 -16.21 7.33 -12.28
N ALA A 315 -16.59 7.41 -13.56
CA ALA A 315 -16.28 6.36 -14.52
C ALA A 315 -14.78 6.30 -14.81
N SER A 316 -14.13 7.47 -14.97
CA SER A 316 -12.67 7.58 -15.11
C SER A 316 -11.95 6.96 -13.90
N ASN A 317 -12.37 7.28 -12.67
CA ASN A 317 -11.80 6.73 -11.45
C ASN A 317 -11.94 5.21 -11.37
N TYR A 318 -13.12 4.67 -11.70
CA TYR A 318 -13.33 3.22 -11.75
C TYR A 318 -12.40 2.54 -12.75
N ILE A 319 -12.30 3.08 -13.98
CA ILE A 319 -11.43 2.55 -15.04
C ILE A 319 -9.96 2.60 -14.62
N ILE A 320 -9.53 3.71 -14.02
CA ILE A 320 -8.18 3.90 -13.50
C ILE A 320 -7.88 2.88 -12.40
N GLY A 321 -8.83 2.60 -11.51
CA GLY A 321 -8.66 1.53 -10.53
C GLY A 321 -8.47 0.15 -11.16
N LEU A 322 -9.19 -0.17 -12.26
CA LEU A 322 -8.92 -1.40 -13.01
C LEU A 322 -7.52 -1.40 -13.66
N PHE A 323 -7.08 -0.26 -14.21
CA PHE A 323 -5.72 -0.12 -14.75
C PHE A 323 -4.63 -0.22 -13.66
N SER A 324 -4.96 0.13 -12.42
CA SER A 324 -4.06 -0.07 -11.28
C SER A 324 -3.68 -1.54 -11.08
N ALA A 325 -4.53 -2.48 -11.52
CA ALA A 325 -4.22 -3.91 -11.49
C ALA A 325 -3.10 -4.31 -12.48
N LEU A 326 -2.77 -3.44 -13.44
CA LEU A 326 -1.79 -3.71 -14.52
C LEU A 326 -0.47 -2.96 -14.32
N PHE A 327 -0.50 -1.74 -13.77
CA PHE A 327 0.65 -0.82 -13.77
C PHE A 327 1.19 -0.45 -12.37
N ASP A 328 0.78 -1.19 -11.34
CA ASP A 328 0.97 -0.85 -9.93
C ASP A 328 0.26 0.45 -9.52
N ASN A 329 -0.15 0.56 -8.26
CA ASN A 329 -0.98 1.67 -7.79
C ASN A 329 -0.16 2.95 -7.54
N VAL A 330 1.12 2.83 -7.18
CA VAL A 330 2.00 3.97 -6.87
C VAL A 330 2.31 4.84 -8.10
N PRO A 331 2.80 4.31 -9.24
CA PRO A 331 3.05 5.11 -10.44
C PRO A 331 1.80 5.86 -10.92
N LEU A 332 0.65 5.17 -10.93
CA LEU A 332 -0.60 5.71 -11.44
C LEU A 332 -1.14 6.84 -10.55
N THR A 333 -1.08 6.66 -9.23
CA THR A 333 -1.46 7.69 -8.27
C THR A 333 -0.56 8.91 -8.36
N ALA A 334 0.76 8.71 -8.45
CA ALA A 334 1.73 9.79 -8.64
C ALA A 334 1.42 10.62 -9.89
N ALA A 335 1.16 9.93 -11.01
CA ALA A 335 0.87 10.57 -12.30
C ALA A 335 -0.40 11.41 -12.23
N LEU A 336 -1.47 10.90 -11.62
CA LEU A 336 -2.73 11.62 -11.45
C LEU A 336 -2.59 12.84 -10.56
N LEU A 337 -1.89 12.73 -9.42
CA LEU A 337 -1.65 13.87 -8.53
C LEU A 337 -0.87 14.99 -9.22
N LYS A 338 0.03 14.64 -10.14
CA LYS A 338 0.85 15.60 -10.91
C LYS A 338 0.25 15.99 -12.26
N SER A 339 -0.96 15.52 -12.59
CA SER A 339 -1.60 15.74 -13.89
C SER A 339 -2.46 17.01 -13.99
N GLY A 340 -2.79 17.64 -12.87
CA GLY A 340 -3.68 18.81 -12.85
C GLY A 340 -5.17 18.49 -12.98
N VAL A 341 -5.58 17.21 -12.94
CA VAL A 341 -7.00 16.85 -12.86
C VAL A 341 -7.62 17.46 -11.60
N ASN A 342 -8.70 18.20 -11.79
CA ASN A 342 -9.46 18.80 -10.69
C ASN A 342 -10.64 17.88 -10.35
N MET A 343 -10.76 17.53 -9.07
CA MET A 343 -11.78 16.63 -8.53
C MET A 343 -12.28 17.23 -7.22
N ASN A 344 -13.58 17.10 -6.96
CA ASN A 344 -14.16 17.40 -5.66
C ASN A 344 -13.76 16.32 -4.62
N LEU A 345 -14.09 16.54 -3.35
CA LEU A 345 -13.72 15.61 -2.27
C LEU A 345 -14.24 14.19 -2.52
N GLY A 346 -15.50 14.05 -2.92
CA GLY A 346 -16.11 12.75 -3.19
C GLY A 346 -15.44 12.00 -4.34
N GLU A 347 -15.05 12.73 -5.38
CA GLU A 347 -14.30 12.18 -6.51
C GLU A 347 -12.89 11.73 -6.07
N TRP A 348 -12.18 12.51 -5.24
CA TRP A 348 -10.91 12.07 -4.66
C TRP A 348 -11.06 10.83 -3.77
N LEU A 349 -12.11 10.75 -2.95
CA LEU A 349 -12.40 9.56 -2.16
C LEU A 349 -12.65 8.33 -3.04
N SER A 350 -13.41 8.48 -4.13
CA SER A 350 -13.64 7.41 -5.10
C SER A 350 -12.35 6.98 -5.80
N LEU A 351 -11.46 7.93 -6.14
CA LEU A 351 -10.16 7.61 -6.72
C LEU A 351 -9.28 6.87 -5.72
N THR A 352 -9.18 7.35 -4.47
CA THR A 352 -8.40 6.72 -3.40
C THR A 352 -8.80 5.25 -3.22
N TYR A 353 -10.10 4.96 -3.15
CA TYR A 353 -10.57 3.58 -3.11
C TYR A 353 -10.23 2.83 -4.41
N ALA A 354 -10.44 3.45 -5.57
CA ALA A 354 -10.24 2.80 -6.86
C ALA A 354 -8.80 2.35 -7.08
N VAL A 355 -7.81 3.22 -6.86
CA VAL A 355 -6.39 2.88 -7.02
C VAL A 355 -5.87 2.02 -5.88
N GLY A 356 -6.33 2.29 -4.64
CA GLY A 356 -5.91 1.53 -3.48
C GLY A 356 -6.36 0.06 -3.52
N VAL A 357 -7.61 -0.20 -3.94
CA VAL A 357 -8.17 -1.57 -3.96
C VAL A 357 -8.05 -2.22 -5.33
N GLY A 358 -8.07 -1.45 -6.41
CA GLY A 358 -8.05 -1.95 -7.78
C GLY A 358 -6.81 -2.80 -8.10
N GLY A 359 -5.67 -2.46 -7.51
CA GLY A 359 -4.43 -3.25 -7.58
C GLY A 359 -4.59 -4.72 -7.15
N ALA A 360 -5.58 -5.05 -6.31
CA ALA A 360 -5.83 -6.43 -5.86
C ALA A 360 -6.65 -7.28 -6.84
N ILE A 361 -7.19 -6.71 -7.93
CA ILE A 361 -8.00 -7.47 -8.89
C ILE A 361 -7.16 -8.50 -9.65
N LEU A 362 -5.90 -8.15 -9.94
CA LEU A 362 -4.89 -9.06 -10.46
C LEU A 362 -3.77 -9.17 -9.44
N ILE A 363 -3.24 -10.37 -9.23
CA ILE A 363 -2.23 -10.61 -8.19
C ILE A 363 -0.91 -9.85 -8.42
N ILE A 364 -0.61 -9.48 -9.67
CA ILE A 364 0.58 -8.69 -10.02
C ILE A 364 0.37 -7.19 -9.79
N GLY A 365 -0.87 -6.74 -9.59
CA GLY A 365 -1.22 -5.33 -9.52
C GLY A 365 -0.97 -4.65 -8.18
N SER A 366 -0.46 -5.39 -7.19
CA SER A 366 -0.08 -4.84 -5.89
C SER A 366 1.12 -5.56 -5.31
N ALA A 367 1.91 -4.85 -4.51
CA ALA A 367 3.04 -5.42 -3.79
C ALA A 367 2.65 -6.61 -2.88
N ALA A 368 1.48 -6.51 -2.24
CA ALA A 368 0.89 -7.61 -1.47
C ALA A 368 0.76 -8.90 -2.30
N GLY A 369 0.19 -8.80 -3.50
CA GLY A 369 0.00 -9.96 -4.36
C GLY A 369 1.32 -10.57 -4.86
N VAL A 370 2.28 -9.73 -5.27
CA VAL A 370 3.62 -10.19 -5.70
C VAL A 370 4.35 -10.91 -4.57
N VAL A 371 4.32 -10.37 -3.35
CA VAL A 371 4.94 -11.01 -2.19
C VAL A 371 4.23 -12.31 -1.82
N ALA A 372 2.90 -12.37 -1.95
CA ALA A 372 2.17 -13.61 -1.73
C ALA A 372 2.59 -14.72 -2.70
N MET A 373 2.76 -14.41 -3.99
CA MET A 373 3.25 -15.38 -4.98
C MET A 373 4.68 -15.85 -4.71
N SER A 374 5.56 -14.95 -4.24
CA SER A 374 6.95 -15.32 -3.95
C SER A 374 7.07 -16.26 -2.74
N LYS A 375 6.09 -16.23 -1.82
CA LYS A 375 6.07 -17.11 -0.63
C LYS A 375 5.29 -18.40 -0.82
N ILE A 376 4.27 -18.41 -1.68
CA ILE A 376 3.36 -19.55 -1.85
C ILE A 376 3.43 -20.03 -3.29
N ALA A 377 4.14 -21.15 -3.52
CA ALA A 377 4.34 -21.72 -4.85
C ALA A 377 3.01 -22.07 -5.57
N GLU A 378 1.96 -22.42 -4.81
CA GLU A 378 0.64 -22.71 -5.34
C GLU A 378 -0.16 -21.48 -5.79
N LEU A 379 0.21 -20.30 -5.29
CA LEU A 379 -0.41 -19.04 -5.63
C LEU A 379 0.30 -18.45 -6.84
N THR A 380 -0.22 -18.76 -8.02
CA THR A 380 0.27 -18.29 -9.31
C THR A 380 -0.72 -17.29 -9.88
N PHE A 381 -0.29 -16.52 -10.89
CA PHE A 381 -1.20 -15.64 -11.65
C PHE A 381 -2.46 -16.39 -12.11
N VAL A 382 -2.30 -17.59 -12.70
CA VAL A 382 -3.42 -18.39 -13.21
C VAL A 382 -4.31 -18.91 -12.09
N SER A 383 -3.75 -19.34 -10.96
CA SER A 383 -4.58 -19.83 -9.84
C SER A 383 -5.37 -18.70 -9.17
N TYR A 384 -4.82 -17.49 -9.12
CA TYR A 384 -5.51 -16.28 -8.65
C TYR A 384 -6.58 -15.79 -9.64
N LEU A 385 -6.29 -15.79 -10.94
CA LEU A 385 -7.18 -15.29 -12.00
C LEU A 385 -8.54 -16.00 -12.02
N LYS A 386 -8.62 -17.24 -11.53
CA LYS A 386 -9.89 -17.98 -11.34
C LYS A 386 -10.91 -17.21 -10.49
N TYR A 387 -10.46 -16.31 -9.64
CA TYR A 387 -11.29 -15.50 -8.75
C TYR A 387 -11.55 -14.09 -9.27
N PHE A 388 -11.12 -13.76 -10.49
CA PHE A 388 -11.26 -12.43 -11.09
C PHE A 388 -12.68 -11.86 -11.00
N ILE A 389 -13.69 -12.66 -11.34
CA ILE A 389 -15.09 -12.21 -11.27
C ILE A 389 -15.51 -11.88 -9.83
N HIS A 390 -15.05 -12.67 -8.84
CA HIS A 390 -15.38 -12.43 -7.43
C HIS A 390 -14.71 -11.15 -6.92
N LEU A 391 -13.45 -10.94 -7.29
CA LEU A 391 -12.68 -9.73 -6.96
C LEU A 391 -13.30 -8.49 -7.62
N LEU A 392 -13.69 -8.58 -8.89
CA LEU A 392 -14.32 -7.49 -9.62
C LEU A 392 -15.68 -7.11 -9.00
N ILE A 393 -16.49 -8.10 -8.61
CA ILE A 393 -17.76 -7.84 -7.91
C ILE A 393 -17.50 -7.16 -6.56
N ALA A 394 -16.57 -7.67 -5.76
CA ALA A 394 -16.24 -7.09 -4.46
C ALA A 394 -15.71 -5.66 -4.58
N TYR A 395 -14.80 -5.42 -5.53
CA TYR A 395 -14.30 -4.08 -5.89
C TYR A 395 -15.44 -3.15 -6.30
N SER A 396 -16.34 -3.61 -7.18
CA SER A 396 -17.48 -2.80 -7.64
C SER A 396 -18.44 -2.45 -6.51
N ILE A 397 -18.69 -3.38 -5.57
CA ILE A 397 -19.53 -3.15 -4.40
C ILE A 397 -18.92 -2.04 -3.53
N GLY A 398 -17.63 -2.13 -3.21
CA GLY A 398 -16.98 -1.10 -2.42
C GLY A 398 -16.93 0.24 -3.14
N PHE A 399 -16.61 0.26 -4.44
CA PHE A 399 -16.60 1.49 -5.23
C PHE A 399 -17.98 2.15 -5.26
N ALA A 400 -19.04 1.37 -5.49
CA ALA A 400 -20.42 1.88 -5.47
C ALA A 400 -20.80 2.46 -4.09
N LEU A 401 -20.39 1.81 -2.99
CA LEU A 401 -20.59 2.32 -1.64
C LEU A 401 -19.80 3.61 -1.37
N VAL A 402 -18.57 3.72 -1.88
CA VAL A 402 -17.79 4.97 -1.80
C VAL A 402 -18.48 6.08 -2.58
N VAL A 403 -18.99 5.79 -3.78
CA VAL A 403 -19.78 6.78 -4.56
C VAL A 403 -21.00 7.22 -3.77
N LEU A 404 -21.75 6.30 -3.17
CA LEU A 404 -22.92 6.63 -2.35
C LEU A 404 -22.57 7.53 -1.16
N VAL A 405 -21.47 7.24 -0.46
CA VAL A 405 -20.98 8.09 0.63
C VAL A 405 -20.52 9.44 0.11
N SER A 406 -19.88 9.47 -1.07
CA SER A 406 -19.36 10.67 -1.71
C SER A 406 -20.46 11.63 -2.18
N LEU A 407 -21.64 11.13 -2.53
CA LEU A 407 -22.80 11.95 -2.89
C LEU A 407 -23.28 12.84 -1.73
N TYR A 408 -22.97 12.50 -0.47
CA TYR A 408 -23.28 13.35 0.68
C TYR A 408 -22.35 14.57 0.80
N PHE A 409 -21.25 14.61 0.04
CA PHE A 409 -20.25 15.68 0.05
C PHE A 409 -20.13 16.40 -1.31
N ALA A 410 -21.04 16.09 -2.25
CA ALA A 410 -21.05 16.62 -3.62
C ALA A 410 -21.78 17.96 -3.74
#